data_AF-A0A1Y2REU4-F1
#
_entry.id   AF-A0A1Y2REU4-F1
#
_cell.length_a   1.000
_cell.length_b   1.000
_cell.length_c   1.000
_cell.angle_alpha   90.00
_cell.angle_beta   90.00
_cell.angle_gamma   90.00
#
_symmetry.space_group_name_H-M   'P 1'
#
loop_
_entity.id
_entity.type
_entity.pdbx_description
1 polymer ?
#
loop_
_entity_poly.entity_id
_entity_poly.type
_entity_poly.pdbx_seq_one_letter_code
_entity_poly.pdbx_strand_id
1 'polypeptide(L)'
;MYSYDLLETGCYYLVKVKEDSPVTLIKVAVESDHCLFIQRYDDPMETEWKLKKDALHDIIECLSDDAVKAWETHYKANEDAYYEEDEDDE
;
A
#
# COMPACT_ATOMS: atom_id res chain seq x y z
N MET A 1 3.77 16.38 -10.87
CA MET A 1 4.50 15.27 -10.24
C MET A 1 4.50 15.54 -8.75
N TYR A 2 4.01 14.58 -7.99
CA TYR A 2 3.89 14.65 -6.54
C TYR A 2 5.09 13.98 -5.89
N SER A 3 5.12 13.97 -4.56
CA SER A 3 6.16 13.29 -3.79
C SER A 3 5.57 12.65 -2.54
N TYR A 4 6.33 11.73 -1.96
CA TYR A 4 5.93 10.98 -0.77
C TYR A 4 5.79 11.87 0.48
N ASP A 5 6.39 13.07 0.50
CA ASP A 5 6.25 14.04 1.60
C ASP A 5 4.82 14.56 1.84
N LEU A 6 3.92 14.37 0.87
CA LEU A 6 2.51 14.73 0.98
C LEU A 6 1.65 13.66 1.66
N LEU A 7 2.23 12.51 1.99
CA LEU A 7 1.51 11.38 2.58
C LEU A 7 1.65 11.36 4.10
N GLU A 8 0.56 11.02 4.78
CA GLU A 8 0.49 10.99 6.23
C GLU A 8 0.61 9.57 6.79
N THR A 9 1.33 9.43 7.91
CA THR A 9 1.50 8.13 8.60
C THR A 9 0.15 7.58 9.07
N GLY A 10 -0.09 6.30 8.85
CA GLY A 10 -1.32 5.59 9.21
C GLY A 10 -2.39 5.61 8.12
N CYS A 11 -2.24 6.45 7.08
CA CYS A 11 -3.18 6.54 5.98
C CYS A 11 -2.86 5.56 4.84
N TYR A 12 -3.92 5.17 4.12
CA TYR A 12 -3.86 4.31 2.95
C TYR A 12 -4.11 5.15 1.70
N TYR A 13 -3.27 4.98 0.70
CA TYR A 13 -3.33 5.76 -0.54
C TYR A 13 -3.34 4.86 -1.76
N LEU A 14 -4.19 5.20 -2.73
CA LEU A 14 -4.06 4.73 -4.10
C LEU A 14 -3.15 5.69 -4.85
N VAL A 15 -2.05 5.18 -5.40
CA VAL A 15 -1.02 5.99 -6.07
C VAL A 15 -0.63 5.42 -7.43
N LYS A 16 -0.10 6.27 -8.30
CA LYS A 16 0.67 5.88 -9.47
C LYS A 16 2.12 6.30 -9.31
N VAL A 17 3.03 5.34 -9.32
CA VAL A 17 4.47 5.61 -9.21
C VAL A 17 5.02 6.15 -10.54
N LYS A 18 4.57 5.60 -11.67
CA LYS A 18 4.90 6.06 -13.03
C LYS A 18 3.61 6.31 -13.82
N GLU A 19 3.70 7.05 -14.93
CA GLU A 19 2.54 7.39 -15.78
C GLU A 19 1.76 6.16 -16.24
N ASP A 20 2.50 5.17 -16.74
CA ASP A 20 1.96 3.91 -17.27
C ASP A 20 1.96 2.76 -16.25
N SER A 21 2.28 3.00 -14.97
CA SER A 21 2.22 1.94 -13.97
C SER A 21 0.77 1.64 -13.56
N PRO A 22 0.47 0.41 -13.11
CA PRO A 22 -0.80 0.14 -12.42
C PRO A 22 -0.97 1.06 -11.20
N VAL A 23 -2.21 1.15 -10.73
CA VAL A 23 -2.52 1.78 -9.45
C VAL A 23 -2.09 0.83 -8.34
N THR A 24 -1.31 1.34 -7.40
CA THR A 24 -0.82 0.59 -6.25
C THR A 24 -1.46 1.13 -4.98
N LEU A 25 -1.96 0.24 -4.13
CA LEU A 25 -2.37 0.59 -2.78
C LEU A 25 -1.16 0.55 -1.85
N ILE A 26 -0.92 1.65 -1.15
CA ILE A 26 0.14 1.76 -0.16
C ILE A 26 -0.40 2.20 1.20
N LYS A 27 0.24 1.76 2.28
CA LYS A 27 0.07 2.30 3.63
C LYS A 27 1.38 2.93 4.09
N VAL A 28 1.33 4.15 4.59
CA VAL A 28 2.49 4.76 5.26
C VAL A 28 2.55 4.24 6.70
N ALA A 29 3.53 3.40 6.99
CA ALA A 29 3.65 2.75 8.29
C ALA A 29 4.54 3.54 9.27
N VAL A 30 5.63 4.14 8.78
CA VAL A 30 6.56 4.92 9.61
C VAL A 30 7.05 6.13 8.84
N GLU A 31 7.19 7.26 9.53
CA GLU A 31 7.82 8.47 9.01
C GLU A 31 9.12 8.77 9.78
N SER A 32 10.17 9.14 9.04
CA SER A 32 11.40 9.73 9.57
C SER A 32 11.61 11.14 8.99
N ASP A 33 12.69 11.82 9.39
CA ASP A 33 13.01 13.16 8.88
C ASP A 33 13.10 13.23 7.35
N HIS A 34 13.50 12.14 6.70
CA HIS A 34 13.78 12.12 5.26
C HIS A 34 13.13 10.99 4.48
N CYS A 35 12.57 9.98 5.16
CA CYS A 35 12.02 8.80 4.51
C CYS A 35 10.64 8.43 5.06
N LEU A 36 9.88 7.70 4.26
CA LEU A 36 8.70 6.97 4.68
C LEU A 36 8.94 5.47 4.52
N PHE A 37 8.55 4.68 5.51
CA PHE A 37 8.42 3.24 5.37
C PHE A 37 6.99 2.93 4.94
N ILE A 38 6.85 2.30 3.78
CA ILE A 38 5.55 1.98 3.19
C ILE A 38 5.35 0.48 3.09
N GLN A 39 4.11 0.05 3.23
CA GLN A 39 3.65 -1.28 2.87
C GLN A 39 2.90 -1.20 1.55
N ARG A 40 3.20 -2.11 0.63
CA ARG A 40 2.55 -2.26 -0.67
C ARG A 40 1.81 -3.57 -0.68
N TYR A 41 0.54 -3.52 -1.02
CA TYR A 41 -0.32 -4.70 -1.07
C TYR A 41 -0.40 -5.27 -2.50
N ASP A 42 0.76 -5.30 -3.16
CA ASP A 42 0.95 -6.05 -4.40
C ASP A 42 1.02 -7.56 -4.08
N ASP A 43 1.12 -8.42 -5.10
CA ASP A 43 1.33 -9.86 -4.93
C ASP A 43 2.75 -10.25 -5.41
N PRO A 44 3.69 -10.56 -4.49
CA PRO A 44 3.53 -10.65 -3.03
C PRO A 44 3.52 -9.29 -2.33
N MET A 45 3.01 -9.26 -1.09
CA MET A 45 3.05 -8.05 -0.25
C MET A 45 4.50 -7.63 -0.02
N GLU A 46 4.83 -6.39 -0.33
CA GLU A 46 6.18 -5.84 -0.18
C GLU A 46 6.21 -4.69 0.83
N THR A 47 7.35 -4.50 1.47
CA THR A 47 7.62 -3.31 2.29
C THR A 47 8.90 -2.64 1.82
N GLU A 48 8.90 -1.30 1.77
CA GLU A 48 10.05 -0.56 1.30
C GLU A 48 10.20 0.82 1.96
N TRP A 49 11.44 1.33 1.95
CA TRP A 49 11.74 2.70 2.32
C TRP A 49 11.76 3.58 1.08
N LYS A 50 11.04 4.71 1.12
CA LYS A 50 11.05 5.77 0.11
C LYS A 50 11.63 7.04 0.68
N LEU A 51 12.40 7.78 -0.11
CA LEU A 51 12.72 9.16 0.26
C LEU A 51 11.44 9.99 0.15
N LYS A 52 11.25 10.92 1.09
CA LYS A 52 10.15 11.89 1.03
C LYS A 52 10.11 12.67 -0.28
N LYS A 53 11.29 12.88 -0.88
CA LYS A 53 11.47 13.60 -2.16
C LYS A 53 11.37 12.70 -3.40
N ASP A 54 11.18 11.38 -3.23
CA ASP A 54 10.96 10.50 -4.38
C ASP A 54 9.68 10.93 -5.09
N ALA A 55 9.72 10.85 -6.42
CA ALA A 55 8.63 11.30 -7.26
C ALA A 55 7.50 10.26 -7.33
N LEU A 56 6.27 10.76 -7.24
CA LEU A 56 5.05 10.06 -7.60
C LEU A 56 4.47 10.70 -8.86
N HIS A 57 4.04 9.88 -9.82
CA HIS A 57 3.31 10.40 -10.96
C HIS A 57 1.99 11.04 -10.49
N ASP A 58 1.22 10.30 -9.69
CA ASP A 58 -0.05 10.76 -9.15
C ASP A 58 -0.36 10.21 -7.76
N ILE A 59 -1.06 11.00 -6.94
CA ILE A 59 -1.70 10.57 -5.69
C ILE A 59 -3.21 10.63 -5.97
N ILE A 60 -3.79 9.47 -6.25
CA ILE A 60 -5.16 9.38 -6.77
C ILE A 60 -6.16 9.65 -5.64
N GLU A 61 -5.97 8.97 -4.51
CA GLU A 61 -6.92 9.04 -3.40
C GLU A 61 -6.25 8.68 -2.08
N CYS A 62 -6.61 9.42 -1.02
CA CYS A 62 -6.43 8.98 0.37
C CYS A 62 -7.73 8.29 0.80
N LEU A 63 -7.66 6.99 1.10
CA LEU A 63 -8.84 6.22 1.45
C LEU A 63 -9.36 6.60 2.83
N SER A 64 -10.69 6.59 2.98
CA SER A 64 -11.35 6.69 4.28
C SER A 64 -11.28 5.37 5.05
N ASP A 65 -11.43 5.43 6.37
CA ASP A 65 -11.44 4.24 7.23
C ASP A 65 -12.45 3.18 6.78
N ASP A 66 -13.64 3.60 6.31
CA ASP A 66 -14.67 2.68 5.85
C ASP A 66 -14.29 2.01 4.53
N ALA A 67 -13.65 2.74 3.61
CA ALA A 67 -13.12 2.17 2.37
C ALA A 67 -11.98 1.17 2.65
N VAL A 68 -11.09 1.50 3.59
CA VAL A 68 -10.01 0.61 4.03
C VAL A 68 -10.58 -0.67 4.64
N LYS A 69 -11.57 -0.60 5.53
CA LYS A 69 -12.21 -1.79 6.12
C LYS A 69 -12.87 -2.67 5.06
N ALA A 70 -13.55 -2.07 4.10
CA ALA A 70 -14.18 -2.80 2.99
C ALA A 70 -13.12 -3.53 2.16
N TRP A 71 -12.04 -2.84 1.79
CA TRP A 71 -10.91 -3.46 1.08
C TRP A 71 -10.23 -4.57 1.89
N GLU A 72 -9.93 -4.34 3.17
CA GLU A 72 -9.28 -5.34 4.05
C GLU A 72 -10.11 -6.63 4.16
N THR A 73 -11.44 -6.53 4.14
CA THR A 73 -12.33 -7.70 4.14
C THR A 73 -12.12 -8.55 2.90
N HIS A 74 -11.94 -7.92 1.73
CA HIS A 74 -11.66 -8.63 0.48
C HIS A 74 -10.23 -9.18 0.42
N TYR A 75 -9.26 -8.42 0.92
CA TYR A 75 -7.86 -8.82 0.92
C TYR A 75 -7.62 -10.04 1.81
N LYS A 76 -8.15 -10.05 3.04
CA LYS A 76 -8.03 -11.19 3.96
C LYS A 76 -8.77 -12.42 3.47
N ALA A 77 -9.98 -12.25 2.92
CA ALA A 77 -10.70 -13.38 2.33
C ALA A 77 -9.95 -14.02 1.16
N ASN A 78 -9.09 -13.25 0.48
CA ASN A 78 -8.22 -13.76 -0.57
C ASN A 78 -6.98 -14.45 0.02
N GLU A 79 -6.29 -13.84 0.98
CA GLU A 79 -5.15 -14.46 1.68
C GLU A 79 -5.56 -15.77 2.38
N ASP A 80 -6.63 -15.78 3.17
CA ASP A 80 -7.12 -16.97 3.87
C ASP A 80 -7.46 -18.10 2.87
N ALA A 81 -8.00 -17.79 1.70
CA ALA A 81 -8.26 -18.78 0.64
C ALA A 81 -6.99 -19.34 -0.01
N TYR A 82 -5.88 -18.59 0.00
CA TYR A 82 -4.58 -19.07 -0.46
C TYR A 82 -3.83 -19.87 0.63
N TYR A 83 -4.04 -19.55 1.91
CA TYR A 83 -3.40 -20.26 3.03
C TYR A 83 -4.17 -21.52 3.50
N GLU A 84 -5.47 -21.66 3.22
CA GLU A 84 -6.23 -22.90 3.52
C GLU A 84 -5.91 -24.09 2.59
N GLU A 85 -5.26 -23.89 1.44
CA GLU A 85 -4.85 -25.01 0.55
C GLU A 85 -3.53 -25.69 0.95
N ASP A 86 -2.79 -25.16 1.93
CA ASP A 86 -1.49 -25.69 2.41
C ASP A 86 -1.56 -26.39 3.79
N GLU A 87 -2.75 -26.63 4.35
CA GLU A 87 -2.96 -27.33 5.64
C GLU A 87 -3.58 -28.75 5.51
N ASP A 88 -3.38 -29.45 4.39
CA ASP A 88 -3.91 -30.81 4.15
C ASP A 88 -2.80 -31.83 3.77
N ASP A 89 -1.64 -31.76 4.43
CA ASP A 89 -0.58 -32.79 4.33
C ASP A 89 0.18 -32.97 5.67
N GLU A 90 -0.47 -33.54 6.70
CA GLU A 90 0.15 -34.43 7.72
C GLU A 90 -0.87 -35.26 8.55
#